data_AF-A0A3M1K009-F1
#
_entry.id   AF-A0A3M1K009-F1
#
_cell.length_a   1.000
_cell.length_b   1.000
_cell.length_c   1.000
_cell.angle_alpha   90.00
_cell.angle_beta   90.00
_cell.angle_gamma   90.00
#
_symmetry.space_group_name_H-M   'P 1'
#
loop_
_entity.id
_entity.type
_entity.pdbx_description
1 polymer ?
#
loop_
_entity_poly.entity_id
_entity_poly.type
_entity_poly.pdbx_seq_one_letter_code
_entity_poly.pdbx_strand_id
1 'polypeptide(L)'
;MIVSTMTVSEAAVVRVSEGDFVAGSGLITFSEFSVGTVNPTYTPGDYGGGAGSPTVTFDGFFMGQSLSANPGVDCPGAAASACVVGSPTNPLTLDAAAPDTFITTDGANPTSPVLSGTPRFNGPIAVLFDVDLAGVGFDGGFFDAAGSTGITAFARDGSILGTVVNVGTGIEFLGLVTDDGSEQIAGVFLDLVGSEPAGFAIDNLRFGRRGEVVVPGGGDIPAPAALGLLGFGIAALGALGRRRKA
;
A
#
# COMPACT_ATOMS: atom_id res chain seq x y z
N MET A 1 -26.39 31.45 -5.88
CA MET A 1 -25.23 30.82 -5.23
C MET A 1 -25.38 29.33 -5.45
N ILE A 2 -24.70 28.77 -6.45
CA ILE A 2 -24.78 27.34 -6.75
C ILE A 2 -23.73 26.67 -5.87
N VAL A 3 -24.17 25.90 -4.89
CA VAL A 3 -23.30 25.04 -4.08
C VAL A 3 -22.92 23.88 -4.98
N SER A 4 -21.69 23.91 -5.50
CA SER A 4 -21.09 22.78 -6.20
C SER A 4 -20.69 21.75 -5.16
N THR A 5 -21.44 20.66 -5.04
CA THR A 5 -21.02 19.50 -4.25
C THR A 5 -19.86 18.84 -4.99
N MET A 6 -18.63 19.12 -4.58
CA MET A 6 -17.48 18.32 -4.97
C MET A 6 -17.64 16.94 -4.33
N THR A 7 -17.96 15.94 -5.14
CA THR A 7 -17.76 14.54 -4.76
C THR A 7 -16.26 14.29 -4.79
N VAL A 8 -15.63 14.16 -3.63
CA VAL A 8 -14.31 13.55 -3.54
C VAL A 8 -14.53 12.08 -3.90
N SER A 9 -14.02 11.65 -5.06
CA SER A 9 -13.90 10.22 -5.34
C SER A 9 -12.83 9.69 -4.39
N GLU A 10 -13.20 8.80 -3.48
CA GLU A 10 -12.23 7.92 -2.84
C GLU A 10 -11.50 7.19 -3.98
N ALA A 11 -10.16 7.25 -4.04
CA ALA A 11 -9.44 6.50 -5.05
C ALA A 11 -9.67 5.02 -4.76
N ALA A 12 -10.34 4.32 -5.68
CA ALA A 12 -10.52 2.89 -5.51
C ALA A 12 -9.15 2.23 -5.66
N VAL A 13 -8.81 1.33 -4.74
CA VAL A 13 -7.61 0.50 -4.90
C VAL A 13 -7.93 -0.75 -5.70
N VAL A 14 -6.97 -1.22 -6.49
CA VAL A 14 -7.04 -2.45 -7.29
C VAL A 14 -5.96 -3.40 -6.82
N ARG A 15 -6.30 -4.68 -6.72
CA ARG A 15 -5.33 -5.73 -6.37
C ARG A 15 -4.27 -5.90 -7.47
N VAL A 16 -3.02 -6.04 -7.08
CA VAL A 16 -1.86 -6.30 -7.97
C VAL A 16 -1.05 -7.50 -7.50
N SER A 17 -0.22 -8.03 -8.39
CA SER A 17 0.76 -9.08 -8.13
C SER A 17 2.15 -8.49 -7.84
N GLU A 18 3.06 -9.30 -7.29
CA GLU A 18 4.44 -8.84 -7.06
C GLU A 18 5.11 -8.38 -8.36
N GLY A 19 4.85 -9.08 -9.47
CA GLY A 19 5.42 -8.78 -10.78
C GLY A 19 4.98 -7.44 -11.39
N ASP A 20 3.95 -6.80 -10.82
CA ASP A 20 3.50 -5.47 -11.24
C ASP A 20 4.38 -4.36 -10.65
N PHE A 21 5.20 -4.64 -9.64
CA PHE A 21 6.21 -3.73 -9.11
C PHE A 21 7.47 -3.82 -9.97
N VAL A 22 7.74 -2.76 -10.73
CA VAL A 22 8.81 -2.74 -11.75
C VAL A 22 10.08 -2.07 -11.23
N ALA A 23 11.08 -1.93 -12.11
CA ALA A 23 12.34 -1.27 -11.77
C ALA A 23 12.10 0.12 -11.17
N GLY A 24 12.74 0.40 -10.03
CA GLY A 24 12.56 1.64 -9.26
C GLY A 24 11.70 1.46 -8.01
N SER A 25 10.84 0.44 -7.96
CA SER A 25 10.09 0.09 -6.75
C SER A 25 11.01 -0.31 -5.59
N GLY A 26 10.64 0.07 -4.38
CA GLY A 26 11.32 -0.32 -3.16
C GLY A 26 11.04 -1.78 -2.79
N LEU A 27 11.98 -2.38 -2.05
CA LEU A 27 11.87 -3.72 -1.48
C LEU A 27 12.52 -3.74 -0.09
N ILE A 28 11.74 -4.02 0.95
CA ILE A 28 12.24 -4.30 2.30
C ILE A 28 12.02 -5.79 2.58
N THR A 29 13.08 -6.50 2.93
CA THR A 29 13.08 -7.96 3.20
C THR A 29 13.19 -8.29 4.69
N PHE A 30 13.18 -7.26 5.55
CA PHE A 30 13.43 -7.33 6.99
C PHE A 30 14.75 -7.99 7.42
N SER A 31 15.63 -8.30 6.45
CA SER A 31 16.97 -8.83 6.66
C SER A 31 18.02 -7.73 6.81
N GLU A 32 17.66 -6.48 6.54
CA GLU A 32 18.55 -5.32 6.61
C GLU A 32 18.90 -4.96 8.06
N PHE A 33 18.03 -5.34 9.00
CA PHE A 33 18.23 -5.15 10.44
C PHE A 33 18.21 -6.48 11.20
N SER A 34 18.72 -6.46 12.44
CA SER A 34 18.78 -7.66 13.27
C SER A 34 17.41 -8.14 13.73
N VAL A 35 17.25 -9.46 13.89
CA VAL A 35 16.11 -10.04 14.62
C VAL A 35 15.98 -9.40 16.01
N GLY A 36 14.76 -9.03 16.38
CA GLY A 36 14.42 -8.33 17.61
C GLY A 36 14.41 -6.80 17.48
N THR A 37 14.71 -6.24 16.32
CA THR A 37 14.54 -4.80 16.07
C THR A 37 13.07 -4.43 16.20
N VAL A 38 12.77 -3.51 17.11
CA VAL A 38 11.42 -3.02 17.42
C VAL A 38 11.12 -1.77 16.59
N ASN A 39 9.91 -1.68 16.04
CA ASN A 39 9.39 -0.55 15.25
C ASN A 39 10.44 0.01 14.29
N PRO A 40 10.98 -0.83 13.38
CA PRO A 40 12.08 -0.42 12.54
C PRO A 40 11.71 0.80 11.69
N THR A 41 12.70 1.62 11.37
CA THR A 41 12.56 2.71 10.40
C THR A 41 13.59 2.52 9.31
N TYR A 42 13.13 2.46 8.07
CA TYR A 42 13.95 2.26 6.89
C TYR A 42 14.07 3.56 6.13
N THR A 43 15.28 4.09 6.07
CA THR A 43 15.64 5.18 5.15
C THR A 43 15.89 4.62 3.75
N PRO A 44 15.85 5.45 2.69
CA PRO A 44 16.16 4.99 1.34
C PRO A 44 17.46 4.18 1.22
N GLY A 45 18.50 4.56 1.97
CA GLY A 45 19.78 3.85 1.94
C GLY A 45 19.71 2.41 2.46
N ASP A 46 18.79 2.11 3.38
CA ASP A 46 18.70 0.80 4.04
C ASP A 46 18.21 -0.29 3.09
N TYR A 47 17.32 0.06 2.15
CA TYR A 47 16.73 -0.87 1.18
C TYR A 47 17.20 -0.64 -0.27
N GLY A 48 18.25 0.17 -0.46
CA GLY A 48 18.84 0.46 -1.78
C GLY A 48 18.03 1.46 -2.63
N GLY A 49 17.12 2.20 -2.01
CA GLY A 49 16.37 3.30 -2.62
C GLY A 49 17.24 4.50 -3.00
N GLY A 50 16.78 5.25 -4.00
CA GLY A 50 17.45 6.44 -4.50
C GLY A 50 16.94 7.74 -3.87
N ALA A 51 17.36 8.87 -4.45
CA ALA A 51 16.82 10.16 -4.07
C ALA A 51 15.32 10.24 -4.41
N GLY A 52 14.50 10.58 -3.42
CA GLY A 52 13.04 10.68 -3.59
C GLY A 52 12.28 9.37 -3.34
N SER A 53 12.96 8.30 -2.94
CA SER A 53 12.33 7.13 -2.35
C SER A 53 11.92 7.42 -0.88
N PRO A 54 10.87 6.76 -0.35
CA PRO A 54 10.33 7.05 0.99
C PRO A 54 11.24 6.63 2.14
N THR A 55 11.10 7.31 3.27
CA THR A 55 11.32 6.69 4.59
C THR A 55 10.08 5.86 4.95
N VAL A 56 10.29 4.63 5.41
CA VAL A 56 9.23 3.71 5.84
C VAL A 56 9.35 3.47 7.34
N THR A 57 8.27 3.69 8.09
CA THR A 57 8.22 3.49 9.54
C THR A 57 7.09 2.54 9.91
N PHE A 58 7.31 1.69 10.91
CA PHE A 58 6.39 0.66 11.34
C PHE A 58 5.97 0.84 12.81
N ASP A 59 4.71 0.53 13.11
CA ASP A 59 4.17 0.43 14.48
C ASP A 59 2.92 -0.46 14.47
N GLY A 60 2.24 -0.65 15.60
CA GLY A 60 1.05 -1.48 15.69
C GLY A 60 -0.15 -0.94 14.91
N PHE A 61 -0.52 0.32 15.12
CA PHE A 61 -1.64 0.98 14.44
C PHE A 61 -1.48 2.51 14.39
N PHE A 62 -2.38 3.19 13.67
CA PHE A 62 -2.35 4.65 13.54
C PHE A 62 -3.06 5.37 14.70
N MET A 63 -2.65 6.61 14.96
CA MET A 63 -3.30 7.51 15.92
C MET A 63 -4.78 7.65 15.62
N GLY A 64 -5.64 7.52 16.63
CA GLY A 64 -7.10 7.50 16.47
C GLY A 64 -7.70 6.09 16.38
N GLN A 65 -6.85 5.06 16.27
CA GLN A 65 -7.23 3.67 16.39
C GLN A 65 -6.89 3.11 17.77
N SER A 66 -7.42 1.94 18.09
CA SER A 66 -7.14 1.20 19.33
C SER A 66 -7.52 -0.27 19.20
N LEU A 67 -7.04 -1.13 20.10
CA LEU A 67 -7.57 -2.49 20.21
C LEU A 67 -9.03 -2.46 20.67
N SER A 68 -9.86 -3.29 20.03
CA SER A 68 -11.26 -3.45 20.39
C SER A 68 -11.43 -3.93 21.83
N ALA A 69 -12.36 -3.29 22.56
CA ALA A 69 -12.84 -3.78 23.84
C ALA A 69 -13.86 -4.92 23.72
N ASN A 70 -14.36 -5.20 22.51
CA ASN A 70 -15.36 -6.23 22.22
C ASN A 70 -15.05 -6.98 20.91
N PRO A 71 -13.88 -7.65 20.81
CA PRO A 71 -13.38 -8.22 19.56
C PRO A 71 -14.28 -9.30 18.96
N GLY A 72 -15.09 -9.99 19.78
CA GLY A 72 -16.06 -10.97 19.29
C GLY A 72 -17.19 -10.36 18.46
N VAL A 73 -17.41 -9.05 18.55
CA VAL A 73 -18.38 -8.29 17.75
C VAL A 73 -17.68 -7.52 16.64
N ASP A 74 -16.58 -6.83 16.96
CA ASP A 74 -15.93 -5.92 16.02
C ASP A 74 -15.11 -6.68 14.95
N CYS A 75 -14.48 -7.80 15.33
CA CYS A 75 -13.68 -8.63 14.43
C CYS A 75 -13.98 -10.12 14.68
N PRO A 76 -15.19 -10.61 14.33
CA PRO A 76 -15.62 -11.94 14.68
C PRO A 76 -14.69 -13.03 14.10
N GLY A 77 -14.04 -13.78 14.99
CA GLY A 77 -13.10 -14.85 14.64
C GLY A 77 -11.63 -14.43 14.55
N ALA A 78 -11.34 -13.13 14.45
CA ALA A 78 -9.99 -12.61 14.49
C ALA A 78 -9.37 -12.71 15.89
N ALA A 79 -8.04 -12.70 15.96
CA ALA A 79 -7.34 -12.58 17.23
C ALA A 79 -7.66 -11.23 17.89
N ALA A 80 -8.14 -11.25 19.15
CA ALA A 80 -8.45 -10.05 19.91
C ALA A 80 -7.29 -9.04 19.97
N SER A 81 -6.06 -9.54 19.97
CA SER A 81 -4.84 -8.73 20.01
C SER A 81 -4.51 -8.01 18.70
N ALA A 82 -5.18 -8.35 17.59
CA ALA A 82 -5.04 -7.68 16.30
C ALA A 82 -6.37 -7.08 15.81
N CYS A 83 -7.44 -7.15 16.60
CA CYS A 83 -8.71 -6.50 16.29
C CYS A 83 -8.60 -5.00 16.59
N VAL A 84 -8.25 -4.21 15.57
CA VAL A 84 -8.09 -2.76 15.67
C VAL A 84 -9.36 -2.05 15.19
N VAL A 85 -9.84 -1.11 15.99
CA VAL A 85 -11.05 -0.31 15.72
C VAL A 85 -10.73 1.18 15.80
N GLY A 86 -11.63 2.00 15.28
CA GLY A 86 -11.46 3.44 15.17
C GLY A 86 -10.97 3.85 13.79
N SER A 87 -10.87 5.16 13.58
CA SER A 87 -10.42 5.75 12.32
C SER A 87 -9.17 6.59 12.59
N PRO A 88 -8.16 6.55 11.71
CA PRO A 88 -6.98 7.38 11.91
C PRO A 88 -7.32 8.88 11.99
N THR A 89 -6.50 9.62 12.73
CA THR A 89 -6.59 11.08 12.78
C THR A 89 -6.07 11.73 11.49
N ASN A 90 -6.35 13.02 11.33
CA ASN A 90 -5.71 13.88 10.33
C ASN A 90 -4.69 14.80 11.03
N PRO A 91 -3.38 14.73 10.73
CA PRO A 91 -2.75 13.87 9.71
C PRO A 91 -2.62 12.41 10.13
N LEU A 92 -2.41 11.52 9.15
CA LEU A 92 -2.08 10.12 9.37
C LEU A 92 -0.70 10.01 10.05
N THR A 93 -0.68 9.48 11.27
CA THR A 93 0.54 9.24 12.05
C THR A 93 0.44 7.92 12.79
N LEU A 94 1.57 7.28 13.07
CA LEU A 94 1.63 6.10 13.94
C LEU A 94 1.32 6.49 15.40
N ASP A 95 0.66 5.60 16.13
CA ASP A 95 0.44 5.79 17.57
C ASP A 95 1.57 5.15 18.37
N ALA A 96 2.39 5.97 19.02
CA ALA A 96 3.48 5.48 19.87
C ALA A 96 3.02 4.71 21.12
N ALA A 97 1.71 4.67 21.41
CA ALA A 97 1.13 3.82 22.43
C ALA A 97 0.61 2.48 21.87
N ALA A 98 0.71 2.24 20.57
CA ALA A 98 0.33 0.98 19.96
C ALA A 98 1.25 -0.17 20.42
N PRO A 99 0.78 -1.43 20.38
CA PRO A 99 1.65 -2.58 20.56
C PRO A 99 2.74 -2.60 19.48
N ASP A 100 3.98 -2.78 19.91
CA ASP A 100 5.13 -2.77 19.01
C ASP A 100 5.05 -3.82 17.89
N THR A 101 5.63 -3.47 16.75
CA THR A 101 6.09 -4.41 15.73
C THR A 101 7.56 -4.77 15.96
N PHE A 102 7.97 -5.95 15.51
CA PHE A 102 9.37 -6.38 15.62
C PHE A 102 9.76 -7.43 14.58
N ILE A 103 11.03 -7.42 14.23
CA ILE A 103 11.61 -8.41 13.31
C ILE A 103 11.79 -9.74 14.05
N THR A 104 11.26 -10.84 13.52
CA THR A 104 11.35 -12.18 14.13
C THR A 104 11.68 -13.23 13.09
N THR A 105 12.16 -14.40 13.53
CA THR A 105 12.25 -15.58 12.68
C THR A 105 10.87 -16.23 12.54
N ASP A 106 10.56 -16.71 11.34
CA ASP A 106 9.41 -17.56 11.06
C ASP A 106 9.87 -18.81 10.29
N GLY A 107 9.59 -19.99 10.85
CA GLY A 107 9.96 -21.26 10.22
C GLY A 107 9.02 -21.66 9.08
N ALA A 108 7.84 -21.04 8.97
CA ALA A 108 6.90 -21.26 7.87
C ALA A 108 7.21 -20.38 6.66
N ASN A 109 7.89 -19.24 6.84
CA ASN A 109 8.28 -18.35 5.77
C ASN A 109 9.72 -18.66 5.26
N PRO A 110 9.89 -19.11 4.01
CA PRO A 110 11.20 -19.44 3.44
C PRO A 110 12.20 -18.29 3.35
N THR A 111 11.73 -17.03 3.35
CA THR A 111 12.58 -15.82 3.23
C THR A 111 12.83 -15.10 4.55
N SER A 112 12.40 -15.69 5.68
CA SER A 112 12.61 -15.18 7.03
C SER A 112 14.03 -14.61 7.26
N PRO A 113 14.20 -13.49 8.00
CA PRO A 113 13.26 -12.92 8.99
C PRO A 113 12.05 -12.18 8.40
N VAL A 114 11.03 -12.03 9.23
CA VAL A 114 9.76 -11.36 8.90
C VAL A 114 9.47 -10.25 9.90
N LEU A 115 8.60 -9.30 9.56
CA LEU A 115 8.03 -8.36 10.53
C LEU A 115 6.73 -8.92 11.12
N SER A 116 6.63 -8.89 12.44
CA SER A 116 5.45 -9.32 13.18
C SER A 116 4.96 -8.20 14.11
N GLY A 117 3.66 -8.12 14.36
CA GLY A 117 3.13 -7.34 15.49
C GLY A 117 3.30 -8.06 16.83
N THR A 118 2.95 -7.38 17.93
CA THR A 118 2.90 -7.93 19.28
C THR A 118 1.45 -8.18 19.74
N PRO A 119 1.10 -9.39 20.22
CA PRO A 119 1.93 -10.60 20.36
C PRO A 119 2.37 -11.18 19.03
N ARG A 120 3.49 -11.94 19.04
CA ARG A 120 4.06 -12.54 17.82
C ARG A 120 3.00 -13.26 16.98
N PHE A 121 2.96 -12.92 15.70
CA PHE A 121 2.02 -13.38 14.66
C PHE A 121 0.55 -13.04 14.90
N ASN A 122 0.22 -12.30 15.96
CA ASN A 122 -1.17 -12.00 16.32
C ASN A 122 -1.34 -10.54 16.75
N GLY A 123 -0.36 -9.70 16.43
CA GLY A 123 -0.39 -8.27 16.69
C GLY A 123 -0.58 -7.49 15.40
N PRO A 124 -1.12 -6.27 15.50
CA PRO A 124 -1.39 -5.44 14.34
C PRO A 124 -0.08 -4.90 13.76
N ILE A 125 -0.11 -4.55 12.47
CA ILE A 125 1.05 -3.99 11.76
C ILE A 125 0.55 -2.81 10.90
N ALA A 126 1.05 -1.62 11.20
CA ALA A 126 0.87 -0.41 10.41
C ALA A 126 2.21 -0.01 9.77
N VAL A 127 2.12 0.50 8.54
CA VAL A 127 3.24 1.01 7.77
C VAL A 127 2.92 2.45 7.37
N LEU A 128 3.83 3.38 7.69
CA LEU A 128 3.73 4.78 7.32
C LEU A 128 4.88 5.16 6.39
N PHE A 129 4.55 5.84 5.30
CA PHE A 129 5.52 6.38 4.36
C PHE A 129 5.59 7.90 4.52
N ASP A 130 6.77 8.50 4.44
CA ASP A 130 6.92 9.97 4.50
C ASP A 130 6.54 10.68 3.18
N VAL A 131 6.41 9.92 2.08
CA VAL A 131 5.85 10.36 0.79
C VAL A 131 4.68 9.47 0.39
N ASP A 132 3.74 10.03 -0.37
CA ASP A 132 2.59 9.26 -0.86
C ASP A 132 3.00 8.36 -2.03
N LEU A 133 2.39 7.18 -2.11
CA LEU A 133 2.73 6.12 -3.05
C LEU A 133 1.55 5.77 -3.95
N ALA A 134 1.85 5.17 -5.11
CA ALA A 134 0.83 4.67 -6.02
C ALA A 134 0.41 3.24 -5.67
N GLY A 135 1.35 2.39 -5.23
CA GLY A 135 1.05 1.02 -4.84
C GLY A 135 1.97 0.48 -3.75
N VAL A 136 1.45 -0.47 -2.98
CA VAL A 136 2.12 -1.13 -1.85
C VAL A 136 1.68 -2.60 -1.82
N GLY A 137 2.59 -3.50 -1.49
CA GLY A 137 2.27 -4.89 -1.22
C GLY A 137 3.36 -5.63 -0.46
N PHE A 138 3.06 -6.81 0.05
CA PHE A 138 4.00 -7.64 0.80
C PHE A 138 3.60 -9.10 0.71
N ASP A 139 4.52 -10.01 1.00
CA ASP A 139 4.20 -11.40 1.28
C ASP A 139 3.62 -11.50 2.69
N GLY A 140 2.39 -12.00 2.80
CA GLY A 140 1.71 -12.25 4.07
C GLY A 140 1.47 -13.74 4.29
N GLY A 141 1.39 -14.14 5.56
CA GLY A 141 1.00 -15.49 5.96
C GLY A 141 1.92 -16.08 7.04
N PHE A 142 1.92 -17.40 7.26
CA PHE A 142 1.16 -18.45 6.55
C PHE A 142 -0.34 -18.40 6.88
N PHE A 143 -1.21 -18.19 5.88
CA PHE A 143 -2.65 -18.14 6.08
C PHE A 143 -3.31 -19.53 6.08
N ASP A 144 -4.15 -19.81 7.06
CA ASP A 144 -4.98 -21.03 7.12
C ASP A 144 -6.37 -20.84 6.50
N ALA A 145 -6.79 -19.59 6.25
CA ALA A 145 -8.11 -19.28 5.69
C ALA A 145 -8.04 -18.18 4.63
N ALA A 146 -8.80 -18.34 3.54
CA ALA A 146 -9.01 -17.28 2.56
C ALA A 146 -9.93 -16.17 3.12
N GLY A 147 -9.65 -14.91 2.78
CA GLY A 147 -10.41 -13.74 3.24
C GLY A 147 -10.27 -13.48 4.74
N SER A 148 -9.18 -13.92 5.36
CA SER A 148 -8.89 -13.77 6.78
C SER A 148 -8.08 -12.52 7.10
N THR A 149 -7.23 -12.11 6.15
CA THR A 149 -6.26 -11.01 6.31
C THR A 149 -6.36 -10.05 5.13
N GLY A 150 -6.34 -8.75 5.39
CA GLY A 150 -6.39 -7.70 4.39
C GLY A 150 -5.28 -6.67 4.55
N ILE A 151 -5.01 -5.96 3.46
CA ILE A 151 -4.22 -4.73 3.45
C ILE A 151 -5.17 -3.58 3.14
N THR A 152 -5.31 -2.67 4.11
CA THR A 152 -6.12 -1.45 3.99
C THR A 152 -5.20 -0.27 3.75
N ALA A 153 -5.43 0.47 2.66
CA ALA A 153 -4.68 1.67 2.31
C ALA A 153 -5.34 2.94 2.85
N PHE A 154 -4.51 3.87 3.33
CA PHE A 154 -4.93 5.16 3.86
C PHE A 154 -4.27 6.31 3.11
N ALA A 155 -5.05 7.37 2.90
CA ALA A 155 -4.55 8.66 2.47
C ALA A 155 -3.86 9.41 3.62
N ARG A 156 -3.13 10.47 3.27
CA ARG A 156 -2.37 11.29 4.23
C ARG A 156 -3.23 11.94 5.31
N ASP A 157 -4.51 12.17 5.03
CA ASP A 157 -5.49 12.73 5.96
C ASP A 157 -6.18 11.68 6.85
N GLY A 158 -5.81 10.41 6.71
CA GLY A 158 -6.39 9.29 7.46
C GLY A 158 -7.62 8.66 6.81
N SER A 159 -8.08 9.15 5.66
CA SER A 159 -9.19 8.51 4.94
C SER A 159 -8.77 7.14 4.42
N ILE A 160 -9.71 6.18 4.42
CA ILE A 160 -9.52 4.92 3.71
C ILE A 160 -9.51 5.21 2.19
N LEU A 161 -8.70 4.47 1.45
CA LEU A 161 -8.71 4.40 -0.02
C LEU A 161 -9.30 3.05 -0.47
N GLY A 162 -9.06 2.01 0.31
CA GLY A 162 -9.74 0.73 0.19
C GLY A 162 -8.91 -0.42 0.74
N THR A 163 -9.44 -1.62 0.58
CA THR A 163 -8.87 -2.85 1.16
C THR A 163 -8.86 -3.95 0.12
N VAL A 164 -7.78 -4.72 0.07
CA VAL A 164 -7.75 -6.02 -0.62
C VAL A 164 -7.47 -7.12 0.40
N VAL A 165 -8.09 -8.29 0.21
CA VAL A 165 -8.01 -9.43 1.15
C VAL A 165 -7.32 -10.61 0.49
N ASN A 166 -6.73 -11.49 1.29
CA ASN A 166 -6.14 -12.73 0.80
C ASN A 166 -7.19 -13.63 0.15
N VAL A 167 -6.83 -14.29 -0.94
CA VAL A 167 -7.75 -15.17 -1.69
C VAL A 167 -7.40 -16.65 -1.54
N GLY A 168 -6.17 -16.95 -1.12
CA GLY A 168 -5.68 -18.29 -0.89
C GLY A 168 -5.23 -18.51 0.55
N THR A 169 -4.57 -19.66 0.73
CA THR A 169 -3.92 -20.10 1.97
C THR A 169 -2.41 -20.19 1.73
N GLY A 170 -1.62 -20.22 2.79
CA GLY A 170 -0.16 -20.24 2.74
C GLY A 170 0.45 -18.84 2.72
N ILE A 171 1.65 -18.72 2.15
CA ILE A 171 2.27 -17.41 1.90
C ILE A 171 1.70 -16.84 0.60
N GLU A 172 1.17 -15.62 0.66
CA GLU A 172 0.53 -14.94 -0.46
C GLU A 172 1.01 -13.49 -0.55
N PHE A 173 1.36 -13.05 -1.76
CA PHE A 173 1.60 -11.63 -2.01
C PHE A 173 0.27 -10.85 -2.02
N LEU A 174 0.13 -9.94 -1.06
CA LEU A 174 -0.99 -9.00 -0.91
C LEU A 174 -0.53 -7.62 -1.36
N GLY A 175 -0.90 -7.24 -2.58
CA GLY A 175 -0.60 -5.91 -3.12
C GLY A 175 -1.83 -5.17 -3.61
N LEU A 176 -1.78 -3.85 -3.48
CA LEU A 176 -2.76 -2.92 -4.02
C LEU A 176 -2.08 -1.73 -4.72
N VAL A 177 -2.81 -1.11 -5.64
CA VAL A 177 -2.43 0.12 -6.34
C VAL A 177 -3.66 1.02 -6.45
N THR A 178 -3.50 2.34 -6.47
CA THR A 178 -4.59 3.25 -6.86
C THR A 178 -5.03 2.97 -8.30
N ASP A 179 -6.34 2.96 -8.54
CA ASP A 179 -6.94 2.63 -9.84
C ASP A 179 -6.52 3.54 -10.99
N ASP A 180 -6.09 4.78 -10.69
CA ASP A 180 -5.56 5.75 -11.63
C ASP A 180 -4.03 5.93 -11.57
N GLY A 181 -3.35 5.12 -10.74
CA GLY A 181 -1.90 5.19 -10.52
C GLY A 181 -1.43 6.51 -9.91
N SER A 182 -2.31 7.27 -9.26
CA SER A 182 -1.94 8.45 -8.49
C SER A 182 -1.28 8.10 -7.15
N GLU A 183 -0.36 8.96 -6.72
CA GLU A 183 0.33 8.84 -5.44
C GLU A 183 -0.58 9.35 -4.33
N GLN A 184 -1.38 8.47 -3.73
CA GLN A 184 -2.31 8.81 -2.64
C GLN A 184 -2.10 7.98 -1.37
N ILE A 185 -1.40 6.85 -1.45
CA ILE A 185 -1.22 5.93 -0.32
C ILE A 185 -0.14 6.49 0.59
N ALA A 186 -0.53 7.01 1.74
CA ALA A 186 0.37 7.50 2.78
C ALA A 186 0.79 6.42 3.77
N GLY A 187 -0.05 5.41 3.94
CA GLY A 187 0.20 4.28 4.82
C GLY A 187 -0.72 3.11 4.52
N VAL A 188 -0.34 1.94 5.03
CA VAL A 188 -1.17 0.73 4.97
C VAL A 188 -1.27 0.09 6.34
N PHE A 189 -2.39 -0.58 6.57
CA PHE A 189 -2.64 -1.36 7.77
C PHE A 189 -2.92 -2.80 7.38
N LEU A 190 -2.34 -3.74 8.14
CA LEU A 190 -2.68 -5.15 8.05
C LEU A 190 -3.82 -5.47 8.99
N ASP A 191 -4.92 -5.91 8.40
CA ASP A 191 -6.19 -6.11 9.07
C ASP A 191 -6.54 -7.60 9.15
N LEU A 192 -6.95 -8.07 10.33
CA LEU A 192 -7.65 -9.35 10.44
C LEU A 192 -9.15 -9.13 10.16
N VAL A 193 -9.50 -9.22 8.89
CA VAL A 193 -10.88 -9.10 8.42
C VAL A 193 -11.71 -10.38 8.62
N GLY A 194 -11.06 -11.47 9.07
CA GLY A 194 -11.70 -12.74 9.37
C GLY A 194 -10.87 -13.61 10.33
N SER A 195 -11.28 -14.88 10.48
CA SER A 195 -10.59 -15.82 11.36
C SER A 195 -9.29 -16.32 10.72
N GLU A 196 -8.15 -15.98 11.32
CA GLU A 196 -6.82 -16.49 10.94
C GLU A 196 -6.14 -17.20 12.12
N PRO A 197 -6.32 -18.53 12.29
CA PRO A 197 -5.78 -19.26 13.43
C PRO A 197 -4.24 -19.32 13.50
N ALA A 198 -3.55 -19.29 12.36
CA ALA A 198 -2.09 -19.32 12.31
C ALA A 198 -1.47 -17.98 12.70
N GLY A 199 -2.25 -16.90 12.62
CA GLY A 199 -1.74 -15.55 12.68
C GLY A 199 -1.13 -15.09 11.36
N PHE A 200 -0.38 -14.00 11.39
CA PHE A 200 0.28 -13.43 10.21
C PHE A 200 1.57 -12.70 10.57
N ALA A 201 2.50 -12.69 9.63
CA ALA A 201 3.61 -11.76 9.56
C ALA A 201 3.72 -11.24 8.13
N ILE A 202 4.60 -10.26 7.91
CA ILE A 202 4.94 -9.79 6.57
C ILE A 202 6.41 -9.94 6.24
N ASP A 203 6.66 -10.14 4.97
CA ASP A 203 7.98 -10.12 4.36
C ASP A 203 7.91 -9.47 2.97
N ASN A 204 9.07 -9.16 2.39
CA ASN A 204 9.20 -8.64 1.02
C ASN A 204 8.25 -7.47 0.73
N LEU A 205 8.22 -6.46 1.61
CA LEU A 205 7.42 -5.26 1.41
C LEU A 205 7.90 -4.51 0.16
N ARG A 206 7.04 -4.47 -0.84
CA ARG A 206 7.15 -3.71 -2.08
C ARG A 206 6.34 -2.42 -2.00
N PHE A 207 6.89 -1.37 -2.57
CA PHE A 207 6.18 -0.10 -2.72
C PHE A 207 6.70 0.66 -3.92
N GLY A 208 5.81 1.38 -4.58
CA GLY A 208 6.15 2.12 -5.79
C GLY A 208 5.38 3.42 -5.93
N ARG A 209 6.08 4.38 -6.50
CA ARG A 209 5.55 5.65 -6.98
C ARG A 209 4.85 5.48 -8.32
N ARG A 210 4.29 6.57 -8.83
CA ARG A 210 3.69 6.57 -10.16
C ARG A 210 4.72 6.11 -11.21
N GLY A 211 4.34 5.12 -12.01
CA GLY A 211 5.21 4.53 -13.04
C GLY A 211 6.13 3.42 -12.54
N GLU A 212 6.18 3.16 -11.23
CA GLU A 212 6.92 2.05 -10.62
C GLU A 212 6.01 0.85 -10.30
N VAL A 213 4.70 0.99 -10.52
CA VAL A 213 3.70 -0.07 -10.38
C VAL A 213 2.79 -0.07 -11.60
N VAL A 214 2.59 -1.23 -12.21
CA VAL A 214 1.68 -1.42 -13.35
C VAL A 214 0.24 -1.50 -12.82
N VAL A 215 -0.64 -0.62 -13.30
CA VAL A 215 -2.06 -0.64 -12.94
C VAL A 215 -2.81 -1.61 -13.88
N PRO A 216 -3.45 -2.68 -13.37
CA PRO A 216 -4.20 -3.62 -14.20
C PRO A 216 -5.34 -2.92 -14.95
N GLY A 217 -5.39 -3.09 -16.28
CA GLY A 217 -6.39 -2.44 -17.12
C GLY A 217 -6.19 -0.93 -17.34
N GLY A 218 -5.26 -0.30 -16.61
CA GLY A 218 -4.87 1.10 -16.74
C GLY A 218 -3.82 1.32 -17.83
N GLY A 219 -3.86 0.51 -18.90
CA GLY A 219 -2.91 0.64 -20.01
C GLY A 219 -2.85 2.09 -20.45
N ASP A 220 -1.63 2.63 -20.58
CA ASP A 220 -1.36 3.95 -21.13
C ASP A 220 -2.32 4.18 -22.29
N ILE A 221 -3.40 4.94 -22.08
CA ILE A 221 -4.25 5.34 -23.20
C ILE A 221 -3.29 6.16 -24.05
N PRO A 222 -2.89 5.70 -25.25
CA PRO A 222 -1.97 6.46 -26.07
C PRO A 222 -2.60 7.83 -26.23
N ALA A 223 -1.87 8.89 -25.83
CA ALA A 223 -2.35 10.25 -25.91
C ALA A 223 -3.11 10.40 -27.24
N PRO A 224 -4.38 10.84 -27.22
CA PRO A 224 -5.23 10.72 -28.38
C PRO A 224 -4.50 11.31 -29.57
N ALA A 225 -4.50 10.61 -30.70
CA ALA A 225 -3.87 11.02 -31.96
C ALA A 225 -4.28 12.44 -32.43
N ALA A 226 -5.17 13.12 -31.70
CA ALA A 226 -5.42 14.55 -31.73
C ALA A 226 -4.15 15.42 -31.71
N LEU A 227 -3.09 15.06 -30.96
CA LEU A 227 -1.81 15.82 -31.01
C LEU A 227 -1.08 15.62 -32.35
N GLY A 228 -1.16 14.43 -32.95
CA GLY A 228 -0.66 14.18 -34.30
C GLY A 228 -1.47 14.92 -35.38
N LEU A 229 -2.80 14.96 -35.26
CA LEU A 229 -3.71 15.63 -36.20
C LEU A 229 -3.60 17.16 -36.16
N LEU A 230 -3.28 17.76 -35.01
CA LEU A 230 -2.98 19.19 -34.90
C LEU A 230 -1.66 19.56 -35.62
N GLY A 231 -0.65 18.69 -35.58
CA GLY A 231 0.62 18.89 -36.29
C GLY A 231 0.48 18.86 -37.82
N PHE A 232 -0.31 17.93 -38.36
CA PHE A 232 -0.54 17.84 -39.80
C PHE A 232 -1.46 18.95 -40.34
N GLY A 233 -2.44 19.42 -39.54
CA GLY A 233 -3.33 20.51 -39.93
C GLY A 233 -2.62 21.85 -40.14
N ILE A 234 -1.65 22.18 -39.28
CA ILE A 234 -0.87 23.44 -39.38
C ILE A 234 0.11 23.38 -40.56
N ALA A 235 0.73 22.22 -40.82
CA ALA A 235 1.62 22.04 -41.97
C ALA A 235 0.90 22.15 -43.32
N ALA A 236 -0.32 21.61 -43.43
CA ALA A 236 -1.14 21.72 -44.65
C ALA A 236 -1.57 23.18 -44.93
N LEU A 237 -1.93 23.94 -43.89
CA LEU A 237 -2.26 25.37 -44.02
C LEU A 237 -1.05 26.23 -44.40
N GLY A 238 0.15 25.91 -43.89
CA GLY A 238 1.40 26.58 -44.26
C GLY A 238 1.83 26.33 -45.72
N ALA A 239 1.60 25.13 -46.24
CA ALA A 239 1.92 24.78 -47.62
C ALA A 239 0.96 25.40 -48.65
N LEU A 240 -0.33 25.58 -48.30
CA LEU A 240 -1.33 26.25 -49.14
C LEU A 240 -1.13 27.77 -49.22
N GLY A 241 -0.59 28.40 -48.16
CA GLY A 241 -0.30 29.85 -48.15
C GLY A 241 0.85 30.28 -49.07
N ARG A 242 1.84 29.40 -49.33
CA ARG A 242 2.99 29.72 -50.21
C ARG A 242 2.67 29.66 -51.70
N ARG A 243 1.58 29.02 -52.12
CA ARG A 243 1.22 28.89 -53.55
C ARG A 243 0.46 30.10 -54.12
N ARG A 244 0.16 31.12 -53.31
CA ARG A 244 -0.56 32.34 -53.75
C ARG A 244 0.31 33.57 -53.98
N LYS A 245 1.64 33.43 -53.99
CA LYS A 245 2.57 34.47 -54.45
C LYS A 245 3.42 33.92 -55.60
N ALA A 246 2.82 33.88 -56.78
CA ALA A 246 3.46 33.86 -58.08
C ALA A 246 2.68 34.82 -58.98
#